data_AF-A0A1A0M0Z6-F1
#
_entry.id   AF-A0A1A0M0Z6-F1
#
_cell.length_a   1.000
_cell.length_b   1.000
_cell.length_c   1.000
_cell.angle_alpha   90.00
_cell.angle_beta   90.00
_cell.angle_gamma   90.00
#
_symmetry.space_group_name_H-M   'P 1'
#
loop_
_entity.id
_entity.type
_entity.pdbx_description
1 polymer ?
#
loop_
_entity_poly.entity_id
_entity_poly.type
_entity_poly.pdbx_seq_one_letter_code
_entity_poly.pdbx_strand_id
1 'polypeptide(L)'
;MGALRVTADGLFAVAGQLEQHAQELSAHTISGVLLPAGQSTAEVVADIQSRVDAASAAHAERIWSVASTLTAAGRAYTDSDSAASAALAE
;
A
#
# COMPACT_ATOMS: atom_id res chain seq x y z
N MET A 1 21.29 17.91 -11.73
CA MET A 1 20.48 16.80 -12.25
C MET A 1 20.55 15.52 -11.40
N GLY A 2 21.45 15.39 -10.40
CA GLY A 2 21.50 14.18 -9.56
C GLY A 2 20.45 14.08 -8.45
N ALA A 3 20.03 15.21 -7.86
CA ALA A 3 19.17 15.21 -6.66
C ALA A 3 17.71 14.79 -6.94
N LEU A 4 17.10 15.27 -8.02
CA LEU A 4 15.71 14.94 -8.36
C LEU A 4 15.55 13.45 -8.69
N ARG A 5 16.56 12.86 -9.33
CA ARG A 5 16.59 11.44 -9.66
C ARG A 5 16.73 10.55 -8.42
N VAL A 6 17.61 10.92 -7.47
CA VAL A 6 17.72 10.23 -6.17
C VAL A 6 16.41 10.32 -5.38
N THR A 7 15.72 11.45 -5.42
CA THR A 7 14.40 11.59 -4.80
C THR A 7 13.35 10.72 -5.47
N ALA A 8 13.31 10.67 -6.81
CA ALA A 8 12.38 9.82 -7.54
C ALA A 8 12.61 8.33 -7.25
N ASP A 9 13.86 7.87 -7.28
CA ASP A 9 14.23 6.48 -6.96
C ASP A 9 13.80 6.10 -5.53
N GLY A 10 14.00 7.00 -4.56
CA GLY A 10 13.54 6.81 -3.19
C GLY A 10 12.01 6.70 -3.07
N LEU A 11 11.26 7.53 -3.81
CA LEU A 11 9.80 7.47 -3.83
C LEU A 11 9.29 6.15 -4.42
N PHE A 12 9.90 5.66 -5.51
CA PHE A 12 9.55 4.37 -6.10
C PHE A 12 9.88 3.20 -5.18
N ALA A 13 11.03 3.24 -4.50
CA ALA A 13 11.40 2.20 -3.53
C ALA A 13 10.37 2.10 -2.39
N VAL A 14 10.00 3.24 -1.79
CA VAL A 14 9.00 3.28 -0.71
C VAL A 14 7.63 2.85 -1.23
N ALA A 15 7.22 3.31 -2.42
CA ALA A 15 5.96 2.88 -3.03
C ALA A 15 5.90 1.36 -3.18
N GLY A 16 6.94 0.72 -3.74
CA GLY A 16 6.99 -0.73 -3.89
C GLY A 16 6.94 -1.49 -2.56
N GLN A 17 7.61 -0.99 -1.52
CA GLN A 17 7.52 -1.57 -0.16
C GLN A 17 6.09 -1.48 0.40
N LEU A 18 5.43 -0.33 0.21
CA LEU A 18 4.04 -0.16 0.65
C LEU A 18 3.08 -1.08 -0.12
N GLU A 19 3.25 -1.25 -1.43
CA GLU A 19 2.46 -2.19 -2.23
C GLU A 19 2.60 -3.62 -1.71
N GLN A 20 3.83 -4.05 -1.40
CA GLN A 20 4.09 -5.36 -0.82
C GLN A 20 3.38 -5.53 0.53
N HIS A 21 3.51 -4.55 1.44
CA HIS A 21 2.83 -4.60 2.74
C HIS A 21 1.31 -4.60 2.61
N ALA A 22 0.76 -3.82 1.68
CA ALA A 22 -0.68 -3.80 1.43
C ALA A 22 -1.17 -5.15 0.93
N GLN A 23 -0.38 -5.82 0.07
CA GLN A 23 -0.70 -7.14 -0.43
C GLN A 23 -0.66 -8.21 0.68
N GLU A 24 0.38 -8.21 1.51
CA GLU A 24 0.51 -9.09 2.68
C GLU A 24 -0.66 -8.91 3.67
N LEU A 25 -1.03 -7.66 3.96
CA LEU A 25 -2.15 -7.35 4.85
C LEU A 25 -3.50 -7.75 4.25
N SER A 26 -3.71 -7.53 2.95
CA SER A 26 -4.96 -7.93 2.28
C SER A 26 -5.15 -9.44 2.23
N ALA A 27 -4.05 -10.20 2.17
CA ALA A 27 -4.08 -11.66 2.20
C ALA A 27 -4.30 -12.22 3.61
N HIS A 28 -4.11 -11.40 4.65
CA HIS A 28 -4.31 -11.80 6.03
C HIS A 28 -5.80 -11.83 6.38
N THR A 29 -6.40 -13.02 6.30
CA THR A 29 -7.79 -13.29 6.69
C THR A 29 -7.80 -14.28 7.86
N ILE A 30 -8.56 -13.98 8.91
CA ILE A 30 -8.68 -14.82 10.11
C ILE A 30 -10.05 -15.49 10.27
N SER A 31 -11.08 -15.06 9.54
CA SER A 31 -12.44 -15.65 9.59
C SER A 31 -12.56 -17.08 9.05
N GLY A 32 -11.47 -17.69 8.57
CA GLY A 32 -11.45 -19.08 8.07
C GLY A 32 -11.30 -20.16 9.14
N VAL A 33 -11.18 -19.80 10.42
CA VAL A 33 -11.01 -20.76 11.51
C VAL A 33 -12.34 -21.44 11.82
N LEU A 34 -12.36 -22.77 11.82
CA LEU A 34 -13.55 -23.54 12.24
C LEU A 34 -13.85 -23.27 13.72
N LEU A 35 -15.03 -22.70 13.97
CA LEU A 35 -15.53 -22.43 15.32
C LEU A 35 -16.60 -23.47 15.73
N PRO A 36 -16.69 -23.85 17.02
CA PRO A 36 -17.71 -24.78 17.49
C PRO A 36 -19.12 -24.22 17.31
N ALA A 37 -19.99 -24.96 16.63
CA ALA A 37 -21.38 -24.54 16.41
C ALA A 37 -22.19 -24.51 17.72
N GLY A 38 -23.14 -23.57 17.80
CA GLY A 38 -24.10 -23.47 18.90
C GLY A 38 -23.54 -22.89 20.21
N GLN A 39 -22.32 -22.36 20.20
CA GLN A 39 -21.77 -21.61 21.34
C GLN A 39 -21.86 -20.10 21.09
N SER A 40 -22.50 -19.36 22.00
CA SER A 40 -22.59 -17.90 21.92
C SER A 40 -21.21 -17.23 21.86
N THR A 41 -20.22 -17.75 22.58
CA THR A 41 -18.83 -17.25 22.48
C THR A 41 -18.25 -17.43 21.09
N ALA A 42 -18.57 -18.53 20.40
CA ALA A 42 -18.12 -18.77 19.02
C ALA A 42 -18.74 -17.77 18.04
N GLU A 43 -20.01 -17.41 18.23
CA GLU A 43 -20.68 -16.38 17.42
C GLU A 43 -20.03 -15.00 17.60
N VAL A 44 -19.70 -14.63 18.85
CA VAL A 44 -18.99 -13.37 19.14
C VAL A 44 -17.58 -13.38 18.53
N VAL A 45 -16.87 -14.50 18.61
CA VAL A 45 -15.54 -14.64 17.98
C VAL A 45 -15.65 -14.50 16.46
N ALA A 46 -16.67 -15.08 15.82
CA ALA A 46 -16.89 -14.94 14.39
C ALA A 46 -17.15 -13.48 13.97
N ASP A 47 -17.96 -12.74 14.73
CA ASP A 47 -18.19 -11.30 14.50
C ASP A 47 -16.88 -10.50 14.61
N ILE A 48 -16.10 -10.75 15.66
CA ILE A 48 -14.80 -10.09 15.86
C ILE A 48 -13.85 -10.40 14.69
N GLN A 49 -13.77 -11.66 14.26
CA GLN A 49 -12.93 -12.06 13.13
C GLN A 49 -13.34 -11.34 11.84
N SER A 50 -14.64 -11.28 11.54
CA SER A 50 -15.15 -10.55 10.37
C SER A 50 -14.79 -9.07 10.40
N ARG A 51 -14.89 -8.43 11.58
CA ARG A 51 -14.53 -7.02 11.76
C ARG A 51 -13.04 -6.77 11.61
N VAL A 52 -12.20 -7.69 12.08
CA VAL A 52 -10.75 -7.61 11.89
C VAL A 52 -10.40 -7.74 10.41
N ASP A 53 -10.98 -8.71 9.71
CA ASP A 53 -10.75 -8.89 8.27
C ASP A 53 -11.17 -7.64 7.47
N ALA A 54 -12.33 -7.06 7.78
CA ALA A 54 -12.79 -5.82 7.16
C ALA A 54 -11.85 -4.64 7.46
N ALA A 55 -11.35 -4.53 8.69
CA ALA A 55 -10.39 -3.49 9.06
C ALA A 55 -9.04 -3.67 8.34
N SER A 56 -8.55 -4.89 8.22
CA SER A 56 -7.32 -5.23 7.48
C SER A 56 -7.44 -4.86 6.01
N ALA A 57 -8.56 -5.21 5.36
CA ALA A 57 -8.83 -4.84 3.98
C ALA A 57 -8.87 -3.32 3.77
N ALA A 58 -9.60 -2.60 4.63
CA ALA A 58 -9.67 -1.14 4.56
C ALA A 58 -8.31 -0.47 4.81
N HIS A 59 -7.45 -1.05 5.64
CA HIS A 59 -6.10 -0.54 5.86
C HIS A 59 -5.18 -0.81 4.66
N ALA A 60 -5.25 -2.01 4.07
CA ALA A 60 -4.53 -2.34 2.85
C ALA A 60 -4.88 -1.38 1.70
N GLU A 61 -6.16 -1.05 1.50
CA GLU A 61 -6.59 -0.07 0.50
C GLU A 61 -5.98 1.32 0.70
N ARG A 62 -5.90 1.78 1.97
CA ARG A 62 -5.25 3.07 2.29
C ARG A 62 -3.76 3.04 1.96
N ILE A 63 -3.08 1.94 2.28
CA ILE A 63 -1.65 1.76 1.96
C ILE A 63 -1.45 1.78 0.44
N TRP A 64 -2.29 1.08 -0.32
CA TRP A 64 -2.28 1.11 -1.79
C TRP A 64 -2.45 2.53 -2.34
N SER A 65 -3.38 3.31 -1.79
CA SER A 65 -3.59 4.71 -2.20
C SER A 65 -2.36 5.58 -1.94
N VAL A 66 -1.69 5.40 -0.81
CA VAL A 66 -0.44 6.10 -0.50
C VAL A 66 0.67 5.70 -1.48
N ALA A 67 0.85 4.39 -1.73
CA ALA A 67 1.85 3.92 -2.67
C ALA A 67 1.63 4.48 -4.09
N SER A 68 0.38 4.49 -4.56
CA SER A 68 0.00 5.09 -5.85
C SER A 68 0.37 6.57 -5.92
N THR A 69 0.14 7.32 -4.83
CA THR A 69 0.49 8.74 -4.73
C THR A 69 2.01 8.96 -4.80
N LEU A 70 2.79 8.12 -4.12
CA LEU A 70 4.26 8.19 -4.16
C LEU A 70 4.80 7.85 -5.55
N THR A 71 4.24 6.85 -6.22
CA THR A 71 4.58 6.52 -7.61
C THR A 71 4.28 7.68 -8.55
N ALA A 72 3.13 8.34 -8.40
CA ALA A 72 2.79 9.52 -9.20
C ALA A 72 3.80 10.67 -8.96
N ALA A 73 4.17 10.91 -7.70
CA ALA A 73 5.18 11.92 -7.35
C ALA A 73 6.57 11.59 -7.95
N GLY A 74 7.00 10.33 -7.88
CA GLY A 74 8.27 9.90 -8.48
C GLY A 74 8.32 10.12 -9.99
N ARG A 75 7.21 9.87 -10.70
CA ARG A 75 7.08 10.19 -12.13
C ARG A 75 7.21 11.68 -12.39
N ALA A 76 6.50 12.52 -11.64
CA ALA A 76 6.56 13.97 -11.78
C ALA A 76 7.98 14.53 -11.59
N TYR A 77 8.75 13.98 -10.64
CA TYR A 77 10.17 14.36 -10.45
C TYR A 77 11.04 13.95 -11.63
N THR A 78 10.84 12.76 -12.17
CA THR A 78 11.60 12.25 -13.33
C THR A 78 11.32 13.07 -14.59
N ASP A 79 10.05 13.42 -14.81
CA ASP A 79 9.63 14.25 -15.94
C ASP A 79 10.22 15.67 -15.82
N SER A 80 10.21 16.24 -14.61
CA SER A 80 10.79 17.56 -14.34
C SER A 80 12.31 17.59 -14.56
N ASP A 81 13.04 16.57 -14.11
CA ASP A 81 14.48 16.46 -14.33
C ASP A 81 14.81 16.31 -15.83
N SER A 82 14.00 15.54 -16.57
CA SER A 82 14.14 15.37 -18.02
C SER A 82 13.88 16.67 -18.77
N ALA A 83 12.84 17.43 -18.39
CA ALA A 83 12.53 18.73 -18.98
C ALA A 83 13.64 19.76 -18.71
N ALA A 84 14.17 19.80 -17.48
CA ALA A 84 15.29 20.66 -17.14
C ALA A 84 16.57 20.28 -17.89
N SER A 85 16.82 18.98 -18.08
CA SER A 85 17.93 18.47 -18.89
C SER A 85 17.86 18.97 -20.33
N ALA A 86 16.69 18.87 -20.95
CA ALA A 86 16.45 19.28 -22.32
C ALA A 86 16.65 20.80 -22.49
N ALA A 87 16.09 21.59 -21.57
CA ALA A 87 16.21 23.05 -21.61
C ALA A 87 17.65 23.56 -21.45
N LEU A 88 18.53 22.81 -20.78
CA LEU A 88 19.95 23.15 -20.65
C LEU A 88 20.79 22.74 -21.86
N ALA A 89 20.26 21.89 -22.74
CA ALA A 89 20.94 21.40 -23.93
C ALA A 89 20.66 22.25 -25.19
N GLU A 90 19.70 23.18 -25.10
CA GLU A 90 19.41 24.23 -26.09
C GLU A 90 20.26 25.50 -25.84
#